data_AF-A0A3N5JW09-F1
#
_entry.id   AF-A0A3N5JW09-F1
#
_cell.length_a   1.000
_cell.length_b   1.000
_cell.length_c   1.000
_cell.angle_alpha   90.00
_cell.angle_beta   90.00
_cell.angle_gamma   90.00
#
_symmetry.space_group_name_H-M   'P 1'
#
loop_
_entity.id
_entity.type
_entity.pdbx_description
1 polymer ?
#
loop_
_entity_poly.entity_id
_entity_poly.type
_entity_poly.pdbx_seq_one_letter_code
_entity_poly.pdbx_strand_id
1 'polypeptide(L)'
;FTDADGDLRALPVHPAVAAGRDFGAGRVKHVASAVRWGLDDGPEAEIAEDYVRAMAARQEAAGADWLDLNADEVAPDSGTRVAAMEWLVATVEATAGVPVSIDSSDVAVLRAGVAASRRPMGAPLVNSVSLEHPELLEWVAGVGPVVLAATGPGGMPADAEARVRNATALLEAAFRAGVAPANALVDPLVLPVGVAPDAGGHVLEAARRLRATFGTGFHLTGGLSNVSYGMPARRLLNDVFIDLAADAGIDSGIIDPVASDLGRVFTLDRDTDGWRLAADLLLGRDMFGGAFVGAFRAGRLAEAMGD
;
A
#
# COMPACT_ATOMS: atom_id res chain seq x y z
N PHE A 1 -18.18 -13.63 0.42
CA PHE A 1 -17.10 -13.77 -0.58
C PHE A 1 -17.41 -15.01 -1.41
N THR A 2 -16.92 -15.05 -2.63
CA THR A 2 -16.98 -16.26 -3.46
C THR A 2 -15.68 -17.02 -3.20
N ASP A 3 -15.77 -18.27 -2.76
CA ASP A 3 -14.60 -19.11 -2.52
C ASP A 3 -14.05 -19.71 -3.83
N ALA A 4 -13.06 -20.60 -3.71
CA ALA A 4 -12.40 -21.24 -4.85
C ALA A 4 -13.33 -22.17 -5.65
N ASP A 5 -14.39 -22.71 -5.02
CA ASP A 5 -15.37 -23.58 -5.66
C ASP A 5 -16.52 -22.80 -6.32
N GLY A 6 -16.55 -21.47 -6.13
CA GLY A 6 -17.58 -20.59 -6.66
C GLY A 6 -18.76 -20.39 -5.71
N ASP A 7 -18.69 -20.92 -4.49
CA ASP A 7 -19.77 -20.85 -3.52
C ASP A 7 -19.76 -19.52 -2.75
N LEU A 8 -20.96 -19.01 -2.47
CA LEU A 8 -21.12 -17.78 -1.69
C LEU A 8 -21.03 -18.09 -0.20
N ARG A 9 -19.97 -17.60 0.46
CA ARG A 9 -19.72 -17.79 1.89
C ARG A 9 -19.61 -16.46 2.63
N ALA A 10 -19.78 -16.49 3.95
CA ALA A 10 -19.71 -15.32 4.82
C ALA A 10 -18.69 -15.55 5.94
N LEU A 11 -17.66 -14.70 6.02
CA LEU A 11 -16.72 -14.68 7.12
C LEU A 11 -17.40 -14.04 8.36
N PRO A 12 -17.55 -14.77 9.48
CA PRO A 12 -18.06 -14.17 10.71
C PRO A 12 -17.12 -13.08 11.22
N VAL A 13 -17.67 -12.00 11.79
CA VAL A 13 -16.83 -10.97 12.43
C VAL A 13 -16.28 -11.52 13.74
N HIS A 14 -14.96 -11.50 13.89
CA HIS A 14 -14.31 -12.01 15.09
C HIS A 14 -14.71 -11.17 16.33
N PRO A 15 -15.00 -11.76 17.51
CA PRO A 15 -15.45 -11.03 18.69
C PRO A 15 -14.54 -9.87 19.10
N ALA A 16 -13.22 -10.05 19.04
CA ALA A 16 -12.25 -9.00 19.33
C ALA A 16 -12.32 -7.82 18.34
N VAL A 17 -12.69 -8.06 17.07
CA VAL A 17 -12.88 -7.00 16.07
C VAL A 17 -14.21 -6.30 16.30
N ALA A 18 -15.27 -7.04 16.62
CA ALA A 18 -16.59 -6.49 16.94
C ALA A 18 -16.58 -5.58 18.18
N ALA A 19 -15.69 -5.84 19.14
CA ALA A 19 -15.47 -4.99 20.31
C ALA A 19 -14.70 -3.68 20.02
N GLY A 20 -14.14 -3.54 18.82
CA GLY A 20 -13.32 -2.39 18.43
C GLY A 20 -14.11 -1.12 18.10
N ARG A 21 -13.46 0.04 18.25
CA ARG A 21 -14.05 1.35 17.93
C ARG A 21 -14.49 1.48 16.47
N ASP A 22 -13.76 0.86 15.55
CA ASP A 22 -14.08 0.92 14.12
C ASP A 22 -15.41 0.23 13.80
N PHE A 23 -15.68 -0.92 14.43
CA PHE A 23 -16.93 -1.64 14.24
C PHE A 23 -18.14 -0.80 14.72
N GLY A 24 -18.01 -0.17 15.88
CA GLY A 24 -19.03 0.77 16.39
C GLY A 24 -19.27 1.99 15.48
N ALA A 25 -18.29 2.34 14.64
CA ALA A 25 -18.41 3.40 13.64
C ALA A 25 -18.83 2.88 12.25
N GLY A 26 -19.30 1.62 12.15
CA GLY A 26 -19.76 1.00 10.90
C GLY A 26 -18.65 0.52 9.97
N ARG A 27 -17.39 0.46 10.42
CA ARG A 27 -16.24 -0.03 9.65
C ARG A 27 -15.81 -1.41 10.15
N VAL A 28 -15.78 -2.39 9.26
CA VAL A 28 -15.37 -3.75 9.62
C VAL A 28 -13.94 -4.00 9.15
N LYS A 29 -13.01 -4.22 10.10
CA LYS A 29 -11.66 -4.71 9.80
C LYS A 29 -11.70 -6.20 9.44
N HIS A 30 -12.18 -6.51 8.24
CA HIS A 30 -12.47 -7.88 7.82
C HIS A 30 -11.20 -8.76 7.74
N VAL A 31 -10.07 -8.23 7.26
CA VAL A 31 -8.80 -8.99 7.22
C VAL A 31 -8.33 -9.34 8.63
N ALA A 32 -8.39 -8.38 9.56
CA ALA A 32 -8.08 -8.64 10.97
C ALA A 32 -9.02 -9.68 11.59
N SER A 33 -10.29 -9.76 11.16
CA SER A 33 -11.19 -10.83 11.59
C SER A 33 -10.75 -12.19 11.04
N ALA A 34 -10.40 -12.28 9.75
CA ALA A 34 -9.94 -13.50 9.13
C ALA A 34 -8.67 -14.02 9.83
N VAL A 35 -7.66 -13.17 9.99
CA VAL A 35 -6.41 -13.55 10.66
C VAL A 35 -6.67 -14.06 12.07
N ARG A 36 -7.53 -13.39 12.85
CA ARG A 36 -7.84 -13.84 14.22
C ARG A 36 -8.54 -15.19 14.25
N TRP A 37 -9.51 -15.42 13.37
CA TRP A 37 -10.13 -16.75 13.25
C TRP A 37 -9.14 -17.84 12.82
N GLY A 38 -8.20 -17.51 11.93
CA GLY A 38 -7.13 -18.41 11.54
C GLY A 38 -6.19 -18.76 12.70
N LEU A 39 -5.93 -17.81 13.60
CA LEU A 39 -5.09 -18.03 14.78
C LEU A 39 -5.81 -18.79 15.92
N ASP A 40 -7.13 -18.64 16.03
CA ASP A 40 -7.93 -19.32 17.06
C ASP A 40 -8.05 -20.84 16.80
N ASP A 41 -7.72 -21.31 15.58
CA ASP A 41 -7.78 -22.73 15.15
C ASP A 41 -9.14 -23.40 15.47
N GLY A 42 -10.21 -22.60 15.36
CA GLY A 42 -11.60 -22.97 15.64
C GLY A 42 -12.40 -23.37 14.39
N PRO A 43 -13.72 -23.58 14.53
CA PRO A 43 -14.57 -23.95 13.38
C PRO A 43 -14.60 -22.88 12.27
N GLU A 44 -14.24 -21.64 12.58
CA GLU A 44 -14.10 -20.54 11.63
C GLU A 44 -12.72 -20.43 10.96
N ALA A 45 -11.73 -21.26 11.32
CA ALA A 45 -10.38 -21.17 10.77
C ALA A 45 -10.36 -21.45 9.25
N GLU A 46 -11.04 -22.50 8.81
CA GLU A 46 -11.12 -22.87 7.38
C GLU A 46 -11.77 -21.76 6.55
N ILE A 47 -12.90 -21.21 7.01
CA ILE A 47 -13.57 -20.12 6.28
C ILE A 47 -12.74 -18.83 6.25
N ALA A 48 -11.87 -18.61 7.25
CA ALA A 48 -10.94 -17.50 7.27
C ALA A 48 -9.77 -17.67 6.29
N GLU A 49 -9.21 -18.88 6.19
CA GLU A 49 -8.23 -19.21 5.15
C GLU A 49 -8.80 -18.99 3.76
N ASP A 50 -10.01 -19.51 3.50
CA ASP A 50 -10.67 -19.37 2.20
C ASP A 50 -10.98 -17.91 1.87
N TYR A 51 -11.35 -17.11 2.88
CA TYR A 51 -11.54 -15.67 2.69
C TYR A 51 -10.28 -14.96 2.22
N VAL A 52 -9.14 -15.24 2.87
CA VAL A 52 -7.85 -14.62 2.53
C VAL A 52 -7.36 -15.10 1.16
N ARG A 53 -7.48 -16.40 0.86
CA ARG A 53 -7.13 -16.95 -0.47
C ARG A 53 -7.99 -16.36 -1.58
N ALA A 54 -9.30 -16.22 -1.37
CA ALA A 54 -10.19 -15.59 -2.33
C ALA A 54 -9.84 -14.11 -2.56
N MET A 55 -9.43 -13.39 -1.52
CA MET A 55 -8.97 -12.00 -1.63
C MET A 55 -7.64 -11.89 -2.38
N ALA A 56 -6.69 -12.78 -2.12
CA ALA A 56 -5.43 -12.87 -2.86
C ALA A 56 -5.68 -13.15 -4.35
N ALA A 57 -6.46 -14.18 -4.67
CA ALA A 57 -6.79 -14.54 -6.04
C ALA A 57 -7.47 -13.40 -6.83
N ARG A 58 -8.33 -12.60 -6.16
CA ARG A 58 -8.96 -11.44 -6.80
C ARG A 58 -7.97 -10.32 -7.13
N GLN A 59 -6.96 -10.11 -6.29
CA GLN A 59 -5.92 -9.11 -6.54
C GLN A 59 -4.96 -9.57 -7.64
N GLU A 60 -4.60 -10.86 -7.66
CA GLU A 60 -3.82 -11.45 -8.76
C GLU A 60 -4.55 -11.38 -10.10
N ALA A 61 -5.84 -11.73 -10.12
CA ALA A 61 -6.68 -11.62 -11.32
C ALA A 61 -6.82 -10.17 -11.81
N ALA A 62 -6.62 -9.19 -10.93
CA ALA A 62 -6.57 -7.77 -11.26
C ALA A 62 -5.17 -7.27 -11.63
N GLY A 63 -4.17 -8.15 -11.74
CA GLY A 63 -2.83 -7.84 -12.23
C GLY A 63 -1.82 -7.44 -11.16
N ALA A 64 -2.02 -7.81 -9.89
CA ALA A 64 -1.04 -7.55 -8.84
C ALA A 64 0.27 -8.35 -9.07
N ASP A 65 1.42 -7.65 -9.07
CA ASP A 65 2.76 -8.27 -9.16
C ASP A 65 3.29 -8.78 -7.81
N TRP A 66 2.79 -8.20 -6.71
CA TRP A 66 3.02 -8.64 -5.33
C TRP A 66 1.72 -8.59 -4.54
N LEU A 67 1.58 -9.49 -3.57
CA LEU A 67 0.49 -9.46 -2.59
C LEU A 67 1.00 -8.91 -1.25
N ASP A 68 0.51 -7.73 -0.86
CA ASP A 68 0.90 -7.08 0.39
C ASP A 68 0.20 -7.69 1.61
N LEU A 69 1.00 -8.15 2.57
CA LEU A 69 0.57 -8.81 3.80
C LEU A 69 0.92 -7.92 4.97
N ASN A 70 -0.07 -7.26 5.56
CA ASN A 70 0.10 -6.39 6.71
C ASN A 70 -0.57 -6.96 7.97
N ALA A 71 0.20 -7.10 9.05
CA ALA A 71 -0.25 -7.62 10.34
C ALA A 71 -0.35 -6.56 11.45
N ASP A 72 0.00 -5.30 11.18
CA ASP A 72 0.18 -4.25 12.21
C ASP A 72 -1.12 -3.90 12.94
N GLU A 73 -2.24 -3.93 12.23
CA GLU A 73 -3.56 -3.60 12.75
C GLU A 73 -4.34 -4.81 13.30
N VAL A 74 -3.74 -6.01 13.29
CA VAL A 74 -4.40 -7.23 13.77
C VAL A 74 -4.50 -7.20 15.29
N ALA A 75 -3.42 -6.87 15.99
CA ALA A 75 -3.31 -6.90 17.44
C ALA A 75 -2.32 -5.86 17.99
N PRO A 76 -2.52 -5.36 19.22
CA PRO A 76 -1.62 -4.39 19.82
C PRO A 76 -0.26 -4.96 20.24
N ASP A 77 -0.20 -6.26 20.57
CA ASP A 77 1.04 -6.92 20.98
C ASP A 77 1.81 -7.52 19.80
N SER A 78 3.14 -7.41 19.86
CA SER A 78 4.05 -7.88 18.81
C SER A 78 3.99 -9.40 18.61
N GLY A 79 3.82 -10.19 19.68
CA GLY A 79 3.76 -11.65 19.59
C GLY A 79 2.59 -12.17 18.75
N THR A 80 1.40 -11.60 18.93
CA THR A 80 0.23 -11.92 18.10
C THR A 80 0.42 -11.45 16.66
N ARG A 81 1.08 -10.30 16.43
CA ARG A 81 1.40 -9.85 15.07
C ARG A 81 2.39 -10.74 14.35
N VAL A 82 3.37 -11.30 15.07
CA VAL A 82 4.30 -12.31 14.54
C VAL A 82 3.52 -13.54 14.06
N ALA A 83 2.68 -14.11 14.93
CA ALA A 83 1.86 -15.27 14.57
C ALA A 83 0.90 -14.97 13.40
N ALA A 84 0.30 -13.76 13.38
CA ALA A 84 -0.53 -13.29 12.30
C ALA A 84 0.20 -13.23 10.95
N MET A 85 1.42 -12.69 10.94
CA MET A 85 2.25 -12.62 9.73
C MET A 85 2.65 -14.01 9.24
N GLU A 86 3.08 -14.90 10.13
CA GLU A 86 3.42 -16.28 9.79
C GLU A 86 2.22 -17.02 9.17
N TRP A 87 1.03 -16.84 9.77
CA TRP A 87 -0.22 -17.40 9.25
C TRP A 87 -0.60 -16.81 7.89
N LEU A 88 -0.51 -15.48 7.70
CA LEU A 88 -0.80 -14.81 6.43
C LEU A 88 0.11 -15.32 5.31
N VAL A 89 1.42 -15.39 5.57
CA VAL A 89 2.41 -15.89 4.61
C VAL A 89 2.10 -17.33 4.22
N ALA A 90 1.89 -18.21 5.21
CA ALA A 90 1.57 -19.62 4.94
C ALA A 90 0.27 -19.78 4.15
N THR A 91 -0.75 -18.98 4.47
CA THR A 91 -2.08 -19.04 3.84
C THR A 91 -2.04 -18.58 2.39
N VAL A 92 -1.38 -17.44 2.13
CA VAL A 92 -1.34 -16.81 0.81
C VAL A 92 -0.37 -17.54 -0.11
N GLU A 93 0.85 -17.87 0.34
CA GLU A 93 1.83 -18.57 -0.49
C GLU A 93 1.39 -19.99 -0.90
N ALA A 94 0.43 -20.59 -0.19
CA ALA A 94 -0.12 -21.90 -0.55
C ALA A 94 -0.82 -21.91 -1.92
N THR A 95 -1.35 -20.77 -2.36
CA THR A 95 -2.13 -20.66 -3.60
C THR A 95 -1.70 -19.52 -4.52
N ALA A 96 -0.88 -18.58 -4.03
CA ALA A 96 -0.53 -17.38 -4.78
C ALA A 96 0.35 -17.68 -6.00
N GLY A 97 0.01 -17.06 -7.13
CA GLY A 97 0.79 -17.09 -8.37
C GLY A 97 1.89 -16.03 -8.44
N VAL A 98 1.98 -15.15 -7.44
CA VAL A 98 2.95 -14.05 -7.35
C VAL A 98 3.62 -13.98 -5.96
N PRO A 99 4.83 -13.38 -5.83
CA PRO A 99 5.48 -13.24 -4.54
C PRO A 99 4.70 -12.34 -3.56
N VAL A 100 4.95 -12.51 -2.26
CA VAL A 100 4.36 -11.69 -1.20
C VAL A 100 5.22 -10.46 -0.88
N SER A 101 4.58 -9.39 -0.43
CA SER A 101 5.19 -8.23 0.22
C SER A 101 4.93 -8.32 1.73
N ILE A 102 5.99 -8.48 2.51
CA ILE A 102 5.92 -8.59 3.97
C ILE A 102 5.91 -7.17 4.54
N ASP A 103 4.73 -6.71 4.95
CA ASP A 103 4.50 -5.34 5.42
C ASP A 103 4.37 -5.25 6.95
N SER A 104 5.35 -4.62 7.58
CA SER A 104 5.27 -4.27 9.00
C SER A 104 6.27 -3.19 9.40
N SER A 105 5.85 -2.33 10.33
CA SER A 105 6.73 -1.42 11.06
C SER A 105 7.50 -2.09 12.22
N ASP A 106 7.14 -3.32 12.57
CA ASP A 106 7.75 -4.09 13.66
C ASP A 106 8.81 -5.05 13.13
N VAL A 107 10.07 -4.83 13.52
CA VAL A 107 11.23 -5.62 13.07
C VAL A 107 11.06 -7.11 13.36
N ALA A 108 10.42 -7.49 14.49
CA ALA A 108 10.20 -8.89 14.81
C ALA A 108 9.21 -9.54 13.83
N VAL A 109 8.16 -8.82 13.46
CA VAL A 109 7.13 -9.25 12.51
C VAL A 109 7.71 -9.36 11.10
N LEU A 110 8.49 -8.37 10.66
CA LEU A 110 9.21 -8.41 9.38
C LEU A 110 10.11 -9.63 9.26
N ARG A 111 10.93 -9.89 10.29
CA ARG A 111 11.85 -11.04 10.30
C ARG A 111 11.11 -12.36 10.29
N ALA A 112 10.00 -12.47 11.04
CA ALA A 112 9.17 -13.67 11.08
C ALA A 112 8.52 -13.94 9.72
N GLY A 113 7.94 -12.92 9.07
CA GLY A 113 7.33 -13.07 7.74
C GLY A 113 8.34 -13.52 6.68
N VAL A 114 9.54 -12.91 6.66
CA VAL A 114 10.62 -13.33 5.75
C VAL A 114 11.09 -14.76 6.04
N ALA A 115 11.15 -15.18 7.31
CA ALA A 115 11.54 -16.53 7.69
C ALA A 115 10.45 -17.57 7.36
N ALA A 116 9.17 -17.20 7.44
CA ALA A 116 8.03 -18.05 7.12
C ALA A 116 7.86 -18.27 5.61
N SER A 117 8.28 -17.30 4.79
CA SER A 117 8.18 -17.39 3.32
C SER A 117 9.01 -18.55 2.79
N ARG A 118 8.34 -19.46 2.06
CA ARG A 118 8.96 -20.57 1.34
C ARG A 118 9.44 -20.17 -0.05
N ARG A 119 9.18 -18.92 -0.45
CA ARG A 119 9.60 -18.32 -1.72
C ARG A 119 9.13 -19.10 -2.97
N PRO A 120 7.88 -19.61 -3.02
CA PRO A 120 7.44 -20.42 -4.15
C PRO A 120 7.49 -19.64 -5.47
N MET A 121 7.23 -18.33 -5.42
CA MET A 121 7.22 -17.40 -6.56
C MET A 121 8.41 -16.43 -6.56
N GLY A 122 9.49 -16.75 -5.84
CA GLY A 122 10.67 -15.90 -5.70
C GLY A 122 10.78 -15.25 -4.32
N ALA A 123 11.78 -14.38 -4.16
CA ALA A 123 12.03 -13.71 -2.89
C ALA A 123 10.88 -12.76 -2.51
N PRO A 124 10.47 -12.70 -1.23
CA PRO A 124 9.49 -11.72 -0.79
C PRO A 124 10.03 -10.30 -0.90
N LEU A 125 9.14 -9.34 -1.15
CA LEU A 125 9.41 -7.92 -0.97
C LEU A 125 9.38 -7.59 0.52
N VAL A 126 10.40 -6.89 1.03
CA VAL A 126 10.40 -6.38 2.41
C VAL A 126 9.81 -4.97 2.43
N ASN A 127 8.70 -4.76 3.14
CA ASN A 127 7.99 -3.49 3.25
C ASN A 127 7.90 -3.06 4.72
N SER A 128 8.67 -2.09 5.21
CA SER A 128 9.72 -1.33 4.56
C SER A 128 10.92 -1.17 5.51
N VAL A 129 12.02 -0.64 4.98
CA VAL A 129 13.18 -0.18 5.76
C VAL A 129 13.30 1.33 5.63
N SER A 130 13.64 2.00 6.72
CA SER A 130 13.87 3.45 6.77
C SER A 130 15.20 3.77 7.47
N LEU A 131 15.54 5.06 7.53
CA LEU A 131 16.71 5.56 8.25
C LEU A 131 16.58 5.46 9.78
N GLU A 132 15.41 5.10 10.30
CA GLU A 132 15.21 4.83 11.73
C GLU A 132 15.80 3.48 12.16
N HIS A 133 15.91 2.54 11.21
CA HIS A 133 16.45 1.19 11.41
C HIS A 133 17.51 0.82 10.36
N PRO A 134 18.61 1.60 10.24
CA PRO A 134 19.61 1.40 9.19
C PRO A 134 20.33 0.05 9.31
N GLU A 135 20.35 -0.57 10.50
CA GLU A 135 20.88 -1.91 10.74
C GLU A 135 20.16 -3.01 9.94
N LEU A 136 18.95 -2.75 9.44
CA LEU A 136 18.22 -3.70 8.61
C LEU A 136 18.72 -3.76 7.17
N LEU A 137 19.44 -2.75 6.69
CA LEU A 137 19.89 -2.66 5.30
C LEU A 137 20.81 -3.82 4.89
N GLU A 138 21.74 -4.22 5.77
CA GLU A 138 22.61 -5.39 5.52
C GLU A 138 21.81 -6.70 5.49
N TRP A 139 20.78 -6.80 6.34
CA TRP A 139 19.92 -7.98 6.36
C TRP A 139 19.08 -8.09 5.09
N VAL A 140 18.39 -7.01 4.67
CA VAL A 140 17.52 -7.04 3.47
C VAL A 140 18.30 -7.18 2.16
N ALA A 141 19.57 -6.75 2.11
CA ALA A 141 20.45 -6.99 0.97
C ALA A 141 20.60 -8.50 0.65
N GLY A 142 20.49 -9.37 1.67
CA GLY A 142 20.48 -10.83 1.50
C GLY A 142 19.10 -11.46 1.31
N VAL A 143 18.00 -10.69 1.38
CA VAL A 143 16.63 -11.20 1.29
C VAL A 143 16.10 -11.15 -0.14
N GLY A 144 16.01 -9.96 -0.73
CA GLY A 144 15.28 -9.72 -1.97
C GLY A 144 15.04 -8.23 -2.25
N PRO A 145 13.97 -7.88 -2.99
CA PRO A 145 13.57 -6.49 -3.16
C PRO A 145 13.11 -5.88 -1.83
N VAL A 146 13.26 -4.56 -1.69
CA VAL A 146 12.95 -3.82 -0.46
C VAL A 146 12.32 -2.47 -0.78
N VAL A 147 11.24 -2.14 -0.06
CA VAL A 147 10.70 -0.78 0.01
C VAL A 147 11.54 0.05 0.97
N LEU A 148 12.08 1.15 0.46
CA LEU A 148 12.90 2.12 1.17
C LEU A 148 12.04 3.35 1.48
N ALA A 149 11.47 3.40 2.68
CA ALA A 149 10.59 4.47 3.11
C ALA A 149 11.39 5.73 3.51
N ALA A 150 11.18 6.84 2.80
CA ALA A 150 11.93 8.08 2.95
C ALA A 150 11.55 8.89 4.23
N THR A 151 11.36 8.22 5.37
CA THR A 151 11.23 8.90 6.66
C THR A 151 12.57 9.52 7.03
N GLY A 152 12.52 10.71 7.64
CA GLY A 152 13.71 11.40 8.09
C GLY A 152 13.94 11.18 9.59
N PRO A 153 15.11 11.59 10.13
CA PRO A 153 15.37 11.57 11.58
C PRO A 153 14.37 12.39 12.42
N GLY A 154 13.67 13.34 11.80
CA GLY A 154 12.60 14.13 12.41
C GLY A 154 11.19 13.61 12.15
N GLY A 155 11.06 12.39 11.59
CA GLY A 155 9.80 11.79 11.19
C GLY A 155 9.40 12.13 9.74
N MET A 156 8.11 12.40 9.54
CA MET A 156 7.50 12.58 8.23
C MET A 156 8.04 13.81 7.49
N PRO A 157 8.44 13.71 6.20
CA PRO A 157 8.96 14.85 5.45
C PRO A 157 7.86 15.88 5.12
N ALA A 158 8.16 17.16 5.36
CA ALA A 158 7.22 18.26 5.15
C ALA A 158 7.02 18.63 3.67
N ASP A 159 8.06 18.53 2.84
CA ASP A 159 8.07 19.02 1.46
C ASP A 159 8.83 18.08 0.50
N ALA A 160 8.96 18.48 -0.77
CA ALA A 160 9.69 17.74 -1.79
C ALA A 160 11.20 17.69 -1.52
N GLU A 161 11.79 18.73 -0.95
CA GLU A 161 13.22 18.79 -0.68
C GLU A 161 13.60 17.80 0.43
N ALA A 162 12.82 17.74 1.51
CA ALA A 162 12.97 16.78 2.58
C ALA A 162 12.85 15.34 2.06
N ARG A 163 11.88 15.06 1.18
CA ARG A 163 11.72 13.75 0.53
C ARG A 163 12.95 13.36 -0.28
N VAL A 164 13.43 14.24 -1.16
CA VAL A 164 14.62 13.98 -1.99
C VAL A 164 15.85 13.75 -1.13
N ARG A 165 16.05 14.55 -0.08
CA ARG A 165 17.18 14.41 0.85
C ARG A 165 17.15 13.07 1.59
N ASN A 166 15.99 12.71 2.15
CA ASN A 166 15.83 11.44 2.88
C ASN A 166 16.00 10.24 1.93
N ALA A 167 15.35 10.25 0.77
CA ALA A 167 15.45 9.22 -0.25
C ALA A 167 16.89 9.02 -0.75
N THR A 168 17.61 10.13 -1.00
CA THR A 168 19.03 10.09 -1.40
C THR A 168 19.88 9.41 -0.35
N ALA A 169 19.76 9.82 0.92
CA ALA A 169 20.52 9.24 2.02
C ALA A 169 20.22 7.74 2.20
N LEU A 170 18.94 7.35 2.05
CA LEU A 170 18.52 5.96 2.17
C LEU A 170 19.01 5.08 1.01
N LEU A 171 18.95 5.57 -0.22
CA LEU A 171 19.53 4.90 -1.40
C LEU A 171 21.03 4.69 -1.25
N GLU A 172 21.78 5.72 -0.85
CA GLU A 172 23.22 5.63 -0.64
C GLU A 172 23.60 4.65 0.49
N ALA A 173 22.78 4.60 1.55
CA ALA A 173 22.96 3.62 2.62
C ALA A 173 22.66 2.19 2.14
N ALA A 174 21.56 2.00 1.41
CA ALA A 174 21.15 0.70 0.88
C ALA A 174 22.20 0.14 -0.09
N PHE A 175 22.72 0.95 -1.01
CA PHE A 175 23.75 0.52 -1.97
C PHE A 175 25.07 0.18 -1.28
N ARG A 176 25.48 0.93 -0.25
CA ARG A 176 26.65 0.58 0.57
C ARG A 176 26.47 -0.74 1.33
N ALA A 177 25.25 -1.04 1.77
CA ALA A 177 24.92 -2.30 2.42
C ALA A 177 24.79 -3.49 1.43
N GLY A 178 24.87 -3.24 0.12
CA GLY A 178 24.84 -4.26 -0.91
C GLY A 178 23.47 -4.53 -1.53
N VAL A 179 22.45 -3.69 -1.27
CA VAL A 179 21.16 -3.77 -1.98
C VAL A 179 21.39 -3.45 -3.46
N ALA A 180 21.03 -4.38 -4.34
CA ALA A 180 21.09 -4.16 -5.77
C ALA A 180 20.16 -3.01 -6.19
N PRO A 181 20.56 -2.11 -7.10
CA PRO A 181 19.70 -1.00 -7.54
C PRO A 181 18.31 -1.45 -8.03
N ALA A 182 18.23 -2.52 -8.81
CA ALA A 182 16.95 -3.09 -9.29
C ALA A 182 16.06 -3.66 -8.17
N ASN A 183 16.59 -3.90 -6.97
CA ASN A 183 15.85 -4.37 -5.80
C ASN A 183 15.42 -3.22 -4.88
N ALA A 184 15.83 -1.98 -5.15
CA ALA A 184 15.49 -0.83 -4.32
C ALA A 184 14.22 -0.14 -4.85
N LEU A 185 13.14 -0.18 -4.07
CA LEU A 185 11.88 0.52 -4.34
C LEU A 185 11.75 1.69 -3.36
N VAL A 186 12.00 2.92 -3.79
CA VAL A 186 11.98 4.08 -2.89
C VAL A 186 10.57 4.66 -2.78
N ASP A 187 10.06 4.76 -1.55
CA ASP A 187 8.78 5.41 -1.23
C ASP A 187 9.04 6.84 -0.72
N PRO A 188 8.68 7.89 -1.48
CA PRO A 188 8.79 9.30 -1.06
C PRO A 188 7.69 9.74 -0.08
N LEU A 189 6.90 8.81 0.46
CA LEU A 189 5.87 8.96 1.48
C LEU A 189 4.68 9.83 1.04
N VAL A 190 3.68 9.14 0.51
CA VAL A 190 2.36 9.68 0.17
C VAL A 190 1.56 9.96 1.44
N LEU A 191 1.12 11.22 1.60
CA LEU A 191 0.29 11.65 2.73
C LEU A 191 -1.13 12.04 2.27
N PRO A 192 -2.14 11.93 3.16
CA PRO A 192 -3.51 12.30 2.82
C PRO A 192 -3.66 13.80 2.51
N VAL A 193 -4.20 14.13 1.33
CA VAL A 193 -4.41 15.54 0.93
C VAL A 193 -5.50 16.24 1.74
N GLY A 194 -6.39 15.47 2.39
CA GLY A 194 -7.37 16.02 3.32
C GLY A 194 -6.76 16.66 4.57
N VAL A 195 -5.51 16.32 4.90
CA VAL A 195 -4.76 16.88 6.05
C VAL A 195 -3.58 17.72 5.59
N ALA A 196 -2.91 17.34 4.49
CA ALA A 196 -1.76 18.03 3.93
C ALA A 196 -2.02 18.34 2.43
N PRO A 197 -2.67 19.47 2.10
CA PRO A 197 -3.12 19.77 0.73
C PRO A 197 -2.02 19.72 -0.35
N ASP A 198 -0.79 20.13 0.00
CA ASP A 198 0.33 20.17 -0.94
C ASP A 198 1.08 18.83 -1.06
N ALA A 199 0.73 17.82 -0.25
CA ALA A 199 1.52 16.60 -0.13
C ALA A 199 1.59 15.79 -1.43
N GLY A 200 0.50 15.75 -2.20
CA GLY A 200 0.51 15.08 -3.51
C GLY A 200 1.50 15.72 -4.46
N GLY A 201 1.46 17.05 -4.60
CA GLY A 201 2.43 17.82 -5.38
C GLY A 201 3.88 17.62 -4.93
N HIS A 202 4.12 17.62 -3.60
CA HIS A 202 5.45 17.38 -3.03
C HIS A 202 6.02 16.00 -3.38
N VAL A 203 5.19 14.95 -3.36
CA VAL A 203 5.61 13.59 -3.76
C VAL A 203 5.98 13.53 -5.23
N LEU A 204 5.13 14.08 -6.10
CA LEU A 204 5.37 14.07 -7.55
C LEU A 204 6.62 14.86 -7.94
N GLU A 205 6.85 16.01 -7.30
CA GLU A 205 8.07 16.79 -7.50
C GLU A 205 9.32 16.03 -7.00
N ALA A 206 9.23 15.37 -5.85
CA ALA A 206 10.32 14.54 -5.35
C ALA A 206 10.65 13.39 -6.32
N ALA A 207 9.64 12.72 -6.87
CA ALA A 207 9.81 11.66 -7.87
C ALA A 207 10.56 12.16 -9.11
N ARG A 208 10.12 13.30 -9.70
CA ARG A 208 10.79 13.90 -10.86
C ARG A 208 12.25 14.24 -10.58
N ARG A 209 12.53 14.81 -9.40
CA ARG A 209 13.90 15.16 -8.98
C ARG A 209 14.78 13.93 -8.75
N LEU A 210 14.23 12.86 -8.20
CA LEU A 210 14.93 11.59 -8.02
C LEU A 210 15.25 10.96 -9.37
N ARG A 211 14.30 10.94 -10.32
CA ARG A 211 14.56 10.49 -11.69
C ARG A 211 15.61 11.33 -12.42
N ALA A 212 15.55 12.65 -12.29
CA ALA A 212 16.53 13.54 -12.90
C ALA A 212 17.95 13.32 -12.34
N THR A 213 18.07 13.00 -11.05
CA THR A 213 19.36 12.80 -10.37
C THR A 213 19.94 11.40 -10.58
N PHE A 214 19.10 10.36 -10.46
CA PHE A 214 19.54 8.96 -10.35
C PHE A 214 19.10 8.07 -11.52
N GLY A 215 18.26 8.58 -12.43
CA GLY A 215 17.74 7.81 -13.57
C GLY A 215 16.78 6.68 -13.17
N THR A 216 16.80 5.59 -13.94
CA THR A 216 15.88 4.45 -13.82
C THR A 216 16.55 3.17 -13.31
N GLY A 217 17.72 3.29 -12.67
CA GLY A 217 18.46 2.13 -12.15
C GLY A 217 17.83 1.49 -10.89
N PHE A 218 16.84 2.16 -10.30
CA PHE A 218 16.06 1.75 -9.13
C PHE A 218 14.59 2.10 -9.37
N HIS A 219 13.71 1.63 -8.50
CA HIS A 219 12.27 1.84 -8.61
C HIS A 219 11.77 2.92 -7.66
N LEU A 220 10.70 3.60 -8.05
CA LEU A 220 9.97 4.53 -7.21
C LEU A 220 8.59 3.93 -6.95
N THR A 221 8.18 3.87 -5.68
CA THR A 221 6.92 3.26 -5.25
C THR A 221 6.17 4.15 -4.26
N GLY A 222 5.08 3.64 -3.71
CA GLY A 222 4.50 4.14 -2.47
C GLY A 222 3.06 3.69 -2.25
N GLY A 223 2.55 3.93 -1.05
CA GLY A 223 1.13 3.76 -0.72
C GLY A 223 0.25 4.79 -1.44
N LEU A 224 0.04 4.63 -2.74
CA LEU A 224 -0.65 5.64 -3.57
C LEU A 224 -2.09 5.89 -3.11
N SER A 225 -2.74 4.88 -2.51
CA SER A 225 -4.10 5.01 -1.97
C SER A 225 -4.21 5.88 -0.70
N ASN A 226 -3.08 6.18 -0.04
CA ASN A 226 -3.04 7.04 1.14
C ASN A 226 -3.44 8.48 0.81
N VAL A 227 -3.19 8.92 -0.43
CA VAL A 227 -3.46 10.29 -0.87
C VAL A 227 -4.91 10.70 -0.63
N SER A 228 -5.86 9.79 -0.81
CA SER A 228 -7.30 10.05 -0.74
C SER A 228 -7.91 9.81 0.64
N TYR A 229 -7.13 9.42 1.65
CA TYR A 229 -7.68 9.10 2.97
C TYR A 229 -8.43 10.30 3.56
N GLY A 230 -9.67 10.06 4.02
CA GLY A 230 -10.56 11.10 4.56
C GLY A 230 -11.33 11.90 3.51
N MET A 231 -11.09 11.71 2.21
CA MET A 231 -11.79 12.42 1.14
C MET A 231 -12.94 11.60 0.53
N PRO A 232 -14.00 12.24 -0.01
CA PRO A 232 -15.01 11.55 -0.80
C PRO A 232 -14.44 11.10 -2.16
N ALA A 233 -15.17 10.26 -2.89
CA ALA A 233 -14.79 9.80 -4.23
C ALA A 233 -13.35 9.25 -4.33
N ARG A 234 -12.93 8.47 -3.31
CA ARG A 234 -11.55 7.99 -3.17
C ARG A 234 -11.03 7.25 -4.41
N ARG A 235 -11.88 6.48 -5.10
CA ARG A 235 -11.50 5.78 -6.32
C ARG A 235 -11.01 6.74 -7.40
N LEU A 236 -11.79 7.80 -7.70
CA LEU A 236 -11.39 8.84 -8.65
C LEU A 236 -10.07 9.50 -8.24
N LEU A 237 -9.92 9.85 -6.96
CA LEU A 237 -8.67 10.46 -6.47
C LEU A 237 -7.47 9.51 -6.59
N ASN A 238 -7.65 8.23 -6.27
CA ASN A 238 -6.59 7.23 -6.40
C ASN A 238 -6.19 7.05 -7.87
N ASP A 239 -7.18 6.89 -8.77
CA ASP A 239 -6.94 6.71 -10.20
C ASP A 239 -6.18 7.90 -10.80
N VAL A 240 -6.63 9.12 -10.53
CA VAL A 240 -5.96 10.34 -11.01
C VAL A 240 -4.58 10.49 -10.39
N PHE A 241 -4.39 10.10 -9.12
CA PHE A 241 -3.07 10.15 -8.51
C PHE A 241 -2.11 9.10 -9.08
N ILE A 242 -2.57 7.90 -9.41
CA ILE A 242 -1.76 6.87 -10.10
C ILE A 242 -1.32 7.37 -11.48
N ASP A 243 -2.25 7.97 -12.25
CA ASP A 243 -1.94 8.60 -13.55
C ASP A 243 -0.86 9.69 -13.42
N LEU A 244 -1.04 10.61 -12.45
CA LEU A 244 -0.06 11.67 -12.17
C LEU A 244 1.29 11.13 -11.64
N ALA A 245 1.26 10.05 -10.85
CA ALA A 245 2.45 9.39 -10.30
C ALA A 245 3.29 8.76 -11.40
N ALA A 246 2.65 8.03 -12.31
CA ALA A 246 3.30 7.44 -13.48
C ALA A 246 3.98 8.53 -14.35
N ASP A 247 3.27 9.63 -14.62
CA ASP A 247 3.81 10.80 -15.33
C ASP A 247 5.03 11.43 -14.62
N ALA A 248 5.08 11.39 -13.29
CA ALA A 248 6.20 11.88 -12.50
C ALA A 248 7.40 10.90 -12.45
N GLY A 249 7.22 9.69 -12.99
CA GLY A 249 8.24 8.63 -13.04
C GLY A 249 8.17 7.63 -11.89
N ILE A 250 7.09 7.58 -11.12
CA ILE A 250 6.80 6.48 -10.19
C ILE A 250 6.42 5.25 -11.01
N ASP A 251 7.12 4.13 -10.82
CA ASP A 251 7.01 2.92 -11.66
C ASP A 251 6.47 1.69 -10.91
N SER A 252 6.11 1.86 -9.64
CA SER A 252 5.48 0.87 -8.77
C SER A 252 4.49 1.57 -7.83
N GLY A 253 3.52 0.85 -7.26
CA GLY A 253 2.63 1.41 -6.25
C GLY A 253 1.87 0.36 -5.48
N ILE A 254 1.69 0.60 -4.17
CA ILE A 254 0.79 -0.17 -3.31
C ILE A 254 -0.61 0.45 -3.49
N ILE A 255 -1.45 -0.25 -4.26
CA ILE A 255 -2.80 0.18 -4.66
C ILE A 255 -3.84 -0.89 -4.34
N ASP A 256 -5.11 -0.54 -4.47
CA ASP A 256 -6.19 -1.53 -4.63
C ASP A 256 -6.36 -1.79 -6.13
N PRO A 257 -5.82 -2.90 -6.68
CA PRO A 257 -5.88 -3.19 -8.11
C PRO A 257 -7.30 -3.56 -8.56
N VAL A 258 -8.15 -4.03 -7.65
CA VAL A 258 -9.55 -4.39 -7.96
C VAL A 258 -10.39 -3.13 -8.16
N ALA A 259 -10.17 -2.10 -7.35
CA ALA A 259 -10.84 -0.80 -7.50
C ALA A 259 -10.20 0.07 -8.61
N SER A 260 -8.88 0.00 -8.74
CA SER A 260 -8.05 0.89 -9.57
C SER A 260 -7.39 0.15 -10.73
N ASP A 261 -8.20 -0.36 -11.66
CA ASP A 261 -7.70 -1.04 -12.87
C ASP A 261 -6.74 -0.15 -13.68
N LEU A 262 -5.49 -0.61 -13.87
CA LEU A 262 -4.43 0.19 -14.50
C LEU A 262 -4.69 0.47 -15.99
N GLY A 263 -5.35 -0.44 -16.71
CA GLY A 263 -5.69 -0.23 -18.12
C GLY A 263 -6.63 0.96 -18.31
N ARG A 264 -7.62 1.08 -17.42
CA ARG A 264 -8.52 2.22 -17.35
C ARG A 264 -7.82 3.47 -16.80
N VAL A 265 -6.97 3.36 -15.78
CA VAL A 265 -6.24 4.51 -15.21
C VAL A 265 -5.39 5.20 -16.27
N PHE A 266 -4.63 4.45 -17.07
CA PHE A 266 -3.76 5.02 -18.10
C PHE A 266 -4.50 5.48 -19.37
N THR A 267 -5.82 5.35 -19.39
CA THR A 267 -6.69 5.83 -20.48
C THR A 267 -7.69 6.89 -20.02
N LEU A 268 -7.50 7.47 -18.83
CA LEU A 268 -8.33 8.55 -18.32
C LEU A 268 -8.31 9.77 -19.24
N ASP A 269 -9.49 10.34 -19.49
CA ASP A 269 -9.62 11.61 -20.20
C ASP A 269 -9.34 12.79 -19.26
N ARG A 270 -8.16 13.40 -19.45
CA ARG A 270 -7.66 14.53 -18.65
C ARG A 270 -8.39 15.85 -18.93
N ASP A 271 -9.26 15.90 -19.95
CA ASP A 271 -10.07 17.07 -20.27
C ASP A 271 -11.42 17.10 -19.53
N THR A 272 -11.78 16.02 -18.85
CA THR A 272 -13.00 15.97 -18.05
C THR A 272 -12.94 16.87 -16.82
N ASP A 273 -14.08 17.44 -16.44
CA ASP A 273 -14.22 18.22 -15.20
C ASP A 273 -13.82 17.40 -13.97
N GLY A 274 -14.18 16.12 -13.93
CA GLY A 274 -13.86 15.21 -12.83
C GLY A 274 -12.36 15.00 -12.65
N TRP A 275 -11.64 14.74 -13.75
CA TRP A 275 -10.18 14.61 -13.70
C TRP A 275 -9.53 15.93 -13.28
N ARG A 276 -9.93 17.06 -13.86
CA ARG A 276 -9.35 18.38 -13.53
C ARG A 276 -9.55 18.77 -12.07
N LEU A 277 -10.74 18.57 -11.52
CA LEU A 277 -11.02 18.84 -10.11
C LEU A 277 -10.22 17.92 -9.17
N ALA A 278 -10.09 16.63 -9.52
CA ALA A 278 -9.27 15.70 -8.76
C ALA A 278 -7.80 16.10 -8.80
N ALA A 279 -7.27 16.39 -9.99
CA ALA A 279 -5.88 16.82 -10.18
C ALA A 279 -5.59 18.13 -9.44
N ASP A 280 -6.49 19.11 -9.48
CA ASP A 280 -6.31 20.37 -8.75
C ASP A 280 -6.27 20.15 -7.24
N LEU A 281 -7.10 19.27 -6.68
CA LEU A 281 -7.00 18.88 -5.27
C LEU A 281 -5.66 18.18 -4.97
N LEU A 282 -5.29 17.18 -5.77
CA LEU A 282 -4.08 16.37 -5.55
C LEU A 282 -2.77 17.18 -5.69
N LEU A 283 -2.80 18.25 -6.50
CA LEU A 283 -1.67 19.14 -6.76
C LEU A 283 -1.65 20.39 -5.87
N GLY A 284 -2.55 20.47 -4.87
CA GLY A 284 -2.62 21.60 -3.93
C GLY A 284 -3.22 22.90 -4.53
N ARG A 285 -3.83 22.83 -5.72
CA ARG A 285 -4.46 23.98 -6.40
C ARG A 285 -5.88 24.25 -5.90
N ASP A 286 -6.58 23.23 -5.39
CA ASP A 286 -7.82 23.36 -4.61
C ASP A 286 -7.50 23.19 -3.12
N MET A 287 -6.92 24.23 -2.51
CA MET A 287 -6.54 24.18 -1.10
C MET A 287 -7.77 23.88 -0.22
N PHE A 288 -7.64 22.87 0.64
CA PHE A 288 -8.72 22.33 1.50
C PHE A 288 -9.87 21.62 0.76
N GLY A 289 -9.77 21.42 -0.56
CA GLY A 289 -10.69 20.59 -1.34
C GLY A 289 -12.10 21.15 -1.51
N GLY A 290 -12.27 22.47 -1.40
CA GLY A 290 -13.59 23.11 -1.43
C GLY A 290 -14.30 22.91 -2.77
N ALA A 291 -13.58 23.04 -3.88
CA ALA A 291 -14.16 22.86 -5.21
C ALA A 291 -14.50 21.38 -5.47
N PHE A 292 -13.59 20.46 -5.15
CA PHE A 292 -13.78 19.03 -5.32
C PHE A 292 -14.94 18.49 -4.47
N VAL A 293 -14.96 18.80 -3.17
CA VAL A 293 -16.03 18.37 -2.26
C VAL A 293 -17.37 19.00 -2.64
N GLY A 294 -17.36 20.26 -3.10
CA GLY A 294 -18.56 20.92 -3.63
C GLY A 294 -19.11 20.22 -4.87
N ALA A 295 -18.24 19.82 -5.80
CA ALA A 295 -18.61 19.07 -7.00
C ALA A 295 -19.19 17.70 -6.66
N PHE A 296 -18.56 16.98 -5.73
CA PHE A 296 -19.05 15.69 -5.23
C PHE A 296 -20.47 15.81 -4.67
N ARG A 297 -20.71 16.77 -3.78
CA ARG A 297 -22.04 17.00 -3.16
C ARG A 297 -23.11 17.40 -4.18
N ALA A 298 -22.70 18.07 -5.25
CA ALA A 298 -23.59 18.46 -6.35
C ALA A 298 -23.81 17.33 -7.38
N GLY A 299 -23.23 16.13 -7.19
CA GLY A 299 -23.36 15.00 -8.12
C GLY A 299 -22.59 15.17 -9.43
N ARG A 300 -21.72 16.18 -9.55
CA ARG A 300 -20.98 16.49 -10.79
C ARG A 300 -19.83 15.52 -11.09
N LEU A 301 -19.51 14.61 -10.16
CA LEU A 301 -18.45 13.62 -10.32
C LEU A 301 -18.96 12.21 -10.64
N ALA A 302 -20.27 12.00 -10.78
CA ALA A 302 -20.86 10.67 -10.99
C ALA A 302 -20.28 9.97 -12.24
N GLU A 303 -20.25 10.68 -13.37
CA GLU A 303 -19.68 10.18 -14.63
C GLU A 303 -18.20 9.79 -14.48
N ALA A 304 -17.41 10.60 -13.78
CA ALA A 304 -15.99 10.33 -13.54
C ALA A 304 -15.75 9.18 -12.54
N MET A 305 -16.72 8.88 -11.68
CA MET A 305 -16.67 7.76 -10.74
C MET A 305 -17.11 6.44 -11.37
N GLY A 306 -17.75 6.49 -12.56
CA GLY A 306 -18.33 5.33 -13.23
C GLY A 306 -19.61 4.82 -12.57
N ASP A 307 -20.32 5.69 -11.86
CA ASP A 307 -21.60 5.43 -11.17
C ASP A 307 -22.81 5.88 -12.01
#